data_AF-A0A512BZM6-F1
#
_entry.id   AF-A0A512BZM6-F1
#
_cell.length_a   1.000
_cell.length_b   1.000
_cell.length_c   1.000
_cell.angle_alpha   90.00
_cell.angle_beta   90.00
_cell.angle_gamma   90.00
#
_symmetry.space_group_name_H-M   'P 1'
#
loop_
_entity.id
_entity.type
_entity.pdbx_description
1 polymer ?
#
loop_
_entity_poly.entity_id
_entity_poly.type
_entity_poly.pdbx_seq_one_letter_code
_entity_poly.pdbx_strand_id
1 'polypeptide(L)'
;MLETRTAFFLMDQTSSTDDAWLDQVKAGDFSAIPDPFTWDRALLLSQAIGNMYRHARAVGLTKPRDLYEERLEQAKRTGQWRGTTVELWVALWYAYHLVMMAVDLPAPEDEPYLDQLCTQLRDQLQAVPPHEKATLMTLIRIAWTTERYPLPVPFSYQG
;
A
#
# COMPACT_ATOMS: atom_id res chain seq x y z
N MET A 1 -16.05 23.22 -6.50
CA MET A 1 -15.67 22.44 -7.70
C MET A 1 -14.63 21.35 -7.34
N LEU A 2 -14.67 20.79 -6.12
CA LEU A 2 -13.76 19.75 -5.61
C LEU A 2 -14.45 18.37 -5.51
N GLU A 3 -15.76 18.34 -5.22
CA GLU A 3 -16.54 17.09 -5.07
C GLU A 3 -16.58 16.24 -6.34
N THR A 4 -16.50 16.86 -7.52
CA THR A 4 -16.64 16.14 -8.79
C THR A 4 -15.40 15.30 -9.14
N ARG A 5 -14.19 15.70 -8.72
CA ARG A 5 -12.96 14.94 -9.00
C ARG A 5 -12.82 13.71 -8.11
N THR A 6 -13.11 13.84 -6.81
CA THR A 6 -13.05 12.72 -5.86
C THR A 6 -14.11 11.67 -6.18
N ALA A 7 -15.34 12.10 -6.49
CA ALA A 7 -16.42 11.18 -6.88
C ALA A 7 -16.11 10.47 -8.21
N PHE A 8 -15.56 11.18 -9.20
CA PHE A 8 -15.18 10.58 -10.48
C PHE A 8 -14.01 9.59 -10.34
N PHE A 9 -12.99 9.93 -9.55
CA PHE A 9 -11.84 9.07 -9.27
C PHE A 9 -12.24 7.80 -8.49
N LEU A 10 -13.17 7.88 -7.54
CA LEU A 10 -13.64 6.73 -6.77
C LEU A 10 -14.69 5.87 -7.52
N MET A 11 -15.48 6.45 -8.43
CA MET A 11 -16.50 5.72 -9.18
C MET A 11 -15.94 4.85 -10.32
N ASP A 12 -14.88 5.30 -11.00
CA ASP A 12 -14.29 4.57 -12.15
C ASP A 12 -13.51 3.30 -11.73
N GLN A 13 -13.08 3.23 -10.47
CA GLN A 13 -12.24 2.16 -9.92
C GLN A 13 -13.00 0.89 -9.49
N THR A 14 -14.33 0.83 -9.68
CA THR A 14 -15.20 -0.23 -9.10
C THR A 14 -15.84 -1.18 -10.12
N SER A 15 -15.44 -1.09 -11.39
CA SER A 15 -16.02 -1.86 -12.50
C SER A 15 -15.48 -3.30 -12.61
N SER A 16 -15.87 -4.14 -11.64
CA SER A 16 -16.28 -5.57 -11.63
C SER A 16 -15.64 -6.66 -12.55
N THR A 17 -14.74 -6.41 -13.51
CA THR A 17 -14.11 -7.48 -14.31
C THR A 17 -12.58 -7.44 -14.30
N ASP A 18 -12.00 -6.27 -14.06
CA ASP A 18 -10.53 -6.05 -14.06
C ASP A 18 -9.86 -6.37 -12.72
N ASP A 19 -10.58 -6.92 -11.73
CA ASP A 19 -10.04 -7.15 -10.38
C ASP A 19 -9.64 -8.61 -10.10
N ALA A 20 -9.75 -9.50 -11.09
CA ALA A 20 -9.40 -10.92 -10.91
C ALA A 20 -7.92 -11.14 -10.51
N TRP A 21 -7.04 -10.19 -10.83
CA TRP A 21 -5.66 -10.20 -10.36
C TRP A 21 -5.55 -9.91 -8.85
N LEU A 22 -6.49 -9.17 -8.27
CA LEU A 22 -6.47 -8.84 -6.85
C LEU A 22 -6.73 -10.09 -6.00
N ASP A 23 -7.59 -10.99 -6.45
CA ASP A 23 -7.82 -12.27 -5.78
C ASP A 23 -6.57 -13.17 -5.82
N GLN A 24 -5.82 -13.12 -6.93
CA GLN A 24 -4.52 -13.80 -7.03
C GLN A 24 -3.50 -13.19 -6.06
N VAL A 25 -3.42 -11.86 -5.97
CA VAL A 25 -2.59 -11.15 -4.99
C VAL A 25 -2.98 -11.52 -3.55
N LYS A 26 -4.28 -11.58 -3.25
CA LYS A 26 -4.79 -12.02 -1.94
C LYS A 26 -4.51 -13.50 -1.65
N ALA A 27 -4.30 -14.31 -2.67
CA ALA A 27 -3.81 -15.69 -2.57
C ALA A 27 -2.27 -15.77 -2.51
N GLY A 28 -1.57 -14.65 -2.62
CA GLY A 28 -0.11 -14.53 -2.54
C GLY A 28 0.62 -14.62 -3.88
N ASP A 29 -0.10 -14.56 -4.99
CA ASP A 29 0.52 -14.40 -6.31
C ASP A 29 0.68 -12.91 -6.64
N PHE A 30 1.83 -12.35 -6.25
CA PHE A 30 2.18 -10.96 -6.54
C PHE A 30 2.60 -10.73 -8.01
N SER A 31 2.81 -11.79 -8.81
CA SER A 31 3.08 -11.65 -10.24
C SER A 31 1.86 -11.19 -11.02
N ALA A 32 0.66 -11.34 -10.45
CA ALA A 32 -0.59 -10.90 -11.04
C ALA A 32 -0.77 -9.37 -11.04
N ILE A 33 0.03 -8.62 -10.28
CA ILE A 33 -0.09 -7.15 -10.23
C ILE A 33 0.13 -6.57 -11.66
N PRO A 34 -0.81 -5.76 -12.18
CA PRO A 34 -0.77 -5.25 -13.55
C PRO A 34 0.51 -4.49 -13.91
N ASP A 35 0.78 -4.36 -15.21
CA ASP A 35 1.87 -3.56 -15.76
C ASP A 35 1.32 -2.70 -16.92
N PRO A 36 1.37 -1.35 -16.84
CA PRO A 36 1.92 -0.54 -15.76
C PRO A 36 1.05 -0.56 -14.49
N PHE A 37 1.70 -0.32 -13.34
CA PHE A 37 1.04 -0.16 -12.05
C PHE A 37 1.26 1.26 -11.49
N THR A 38 0.22 2.06 -11.59
CA THR A 38 0.21 3.51 -11.40
C THR A 38 -0.73 3.93 -10.27
N TRP A 39 -0.61 5.17 -9.80
CA TRP A 39 -1.41 5.75 -8.73
C TRP A 39 -2.90 5.81 -9.06
N ASP A 40 -3.31 5.86 -10.31
CA ASP A 40 -4.72 5.74 -10.66
C ASP A 40 -5.24 4.30 -10.50
N ARG A 41 -4.40 3.27 -10.47
CA ARG A 41 -4.81 1.84 -10.44
C ARG A 41 -4.54 1.13 -9.12
N ALA A 42 -3.88 1.81 -8.18
CA ALA A 42 -3.37 1.17 -6.97
C ALA A 42 -4.35 1.16 -5.78
N LEU A 43 -5.56 1.72 -5.93
CA LEU A 43 -6.52 1.87 -4.83
C LEU A 43 -6.85 0.52 -4.21
N LEU A 44 -7.20 -0.47 -5.04
CA LEU A 44 -7.59 -1.79 -4.55
C LEU A 44 -6.42 -2.54 -3.90
N LEU A 45 -5.21 -2.44 -4.46
CA LEU A 45 -4.01 -3.01 -3.83
C LEU A 45 -3.73 -2.34 -2.49
N SER A 46 -3.88 -1.03 -2.41
CA SER A 46 -3.62 -0.28 -1.17
C SER A 46 -4.47 -0.82 -0.02
N GLN A 47 -5.74 -1.18 -0.29
CA GLN A 47 -6.66 -1.71 0.71
C GLN A 47 -6.46 -3.21 0.99
N ALA A 48 -5.78 -3.95 0.10
CA ALA A 48 -5.59 -5.39 0.26
C ALA A 48 -4.81 -5.77 1.53
N ILE A 49 -3.91 -4.91 2.01
CA ILE A 49 -3.13 -5.14 3.24
C ILE A 49 -3.92 -4.79 4.52
N GLY A 50 -5.09 -4.15 4.40
CA GLY A 50 -5.98 -3.82 5.53
C GLY A 50 -5.63 -2.53 6.28
N ASN A 51 -6.25 -2.34 7.45
CA ASN A 51 -6.11 -1.11 8.24
C ASN A 51 -4.71 -0.99 8.86
N MET A 52 -3.83 -0.20 8.23
CA MET A 52 -2.43 -0.07 8.65
C MET A 52 -2.23 0.64 10.00
N TYR A 53 -3.20 1.37 10.55
CA TYR A 53 -3.08 1.83 11.94
C TYR A 53 -3.05 0.66 12.94
N ARG A 54 -3.77 -0.42 12.64
CA ARG A 54 -3.77 -1.63 13.44
C ARG A 54 -2.52 -2.46 13.17
N HIS A 55 -2.17 -2.63 11.90
CA HIS A 55 -1.06 -3.50 11.46
C HIS A 55 0.32 -2.92 11.75
N ALA A 56 0.56 -1.63 11.49
CA ALA A 56 1.87 -1.00 11.64
C ALA A 56 2.43 -1.20 13.06
N ARG A 57 1.60 -0.98 14.09
CA ARG A 57 2.01 -1.20 15.48
C ARG A 57 2.41 -2.65 15.75
N ALA A 58 1.69 -3.60 15.15
CA ALA A 58 1.89 -5.02 15.41
C ALA A 58 3.16 -5.57 14.73
N VAL A 59 3.61 -4.95 13.65
CA VAL A 59 4.88 -5.26 12.96
C VAL A 59 6.03 -4.33 13.36
N GLY A 60 5.83 -3.48 14.39
CA GLY A 60 6.89 -2.60 14.91
C GLY A 60 7.23 -1.39 14.04
N LEU A 61 6.34 -1.00 13.12
CA LEU A 61 6.52 0.19 12.29
C LEU A 61 6.11 1.48 13.01
N THR A 62 6.67 2.60 12.54
CA THR A 62 6.22 3.94 12.92
C THR A 62 4.76 4.17 12.48
N LYS A 63 4.16 5.26 12.95
CA LYS A 63 2.77 5.58 12.59
C LYS A 63 2.70 5.79 11.06
N PRO A 64 1.64 5.29 10.39
CA PRO A 64 1.50 5.42 8.93
C PRO A 64 1.69 6.83 8.40
N ARG A 65 1.19 7.84 9.14
CA ARG A 65 1.38 9.26 8.83
C ARG A 65 2.85 9.66 8.79
N ASP A 66 3.56 9.43 9.90
CA ASP A 66 4.94 9.86 10.06
C ASP A 66 5.83 9.16 9.02
N LEU A 67 5.57 7.86 8.77
CA LEU A 67 6.25 7.09 7.73
C LEU A 67 6.01 7.71 6.34
N TYR A 68 4.76 7.96 5.97
CA TYR A 68 4.43 8.51 4.66
C TYR A 68 5.06 9.88 4.43
N GLU A 69 4.91 10.81 5.37
CA GLU A 69 5.45 12.16 5.26
C GLU A 69 6.99 12.13 5.13
N GLU A 70 7.69 11.35 5.96
CA GLU A 70 9.15 11.20 5.88
C GLU A 70 9.59 10.61 4.53
N ARG A 71 8.93 9.55 4.06
CA ARG A 71 9.30 8.86 2.82
C ARG A 71 8.98 9.67 1.58
N LEU A 72 7.87 10.41 1.56
CA LEU A 72 7.53 11.30 0.46
C LEU A 72 8.58 12.42 0.32
N GLU A 73 8.93 13.09 1.43
CA GLU A 73 9.96 14.14 1.42
C GLU A 73 11.35 13.60 1.03
N GLN A 74 11.64 12.35 1.35
CA GLN A 74 12.86 11.70 0.88
C GLN A 74 12.78 11.39 -0.63
N ALA A 75 11.65 10.87 -1.12
CA ALA A 75 11.45 10.57 -2.53
C ALA A 75 11.55 11.83 -3.39
N LYS A 76 10.98 12.95 -2.94
CA LYS A 76 11.12 14.27 -3.56
C LYS A 76 12.58 14.72 -3.70
N ARG A 77 13.41 14.42 -2.69
CA ARG A 77 14.83 14.83 -2.68
C ARG A 77 15.75 13.89 -3.48
N THR A 78 15.44 12.60 -3.50
CA THR A 78 16.35 11.57 -4.02
C THR A 78 15.86 10.92 -5.31
N GLY A 79 14.60 11.16 -5.68
CA GLY A 79 13.92 10.52 -6.79
C GLY A 79 13.69 9.03 -6.56
N GLN A 80 13.66 8.54 -5.31
CA GLN A 80 13.41 7.13 -4.98
C GLN A 80 12.69 6.98 -3.64
N TRP A 81 11.74 6.04 -3.56
CA TRP A 81 11.14 5.67 -2.27
C TRP A 81 12.09 4.77 -1.50
N ARG A 82 12.29 5.06 -0.21
CA ARG A 82 13.08 4.20 0.68
C ARG A 82 12.15 3.37 1.55
N GLY A 83 12.53 2.11 1.78
CA GLY A 83 11.85 1.24 2.73
C GLY A 83 11.78 -0.20 2.25
N THR A 84 11.38 -1.05 3.18
CA THR A 84 10.93 -2.42 2.97
C THR A 84 9.62 -2.46 2.20
N THR A 85 9.23 -3.62 1.69
CA THR A 85 7.98 -3.78 0.94
C THR A 85 6.77 -3.41 1.80
N VAL A 86 6.80 -3.76 3.10
CA VAL A 86 5.74 -3.40 4.05
C VAL A 86 5.68 -1.87 4.24
N GLU A 87 6.81 -1.19 4.40
CA GLU A 87 6.81 0.28 4.55
C GLU A 87 6.25 0.99 3.32
N LEU A 88 6.61 0.54 2.12
CA LEU A 88 6.07 1.09 0.88
C LEU A 88 4.56 0.86 0.76
N TRP A 89 4.09 -0.33 1.13
CA TRP A 89 2.66 -0.63 1.13
C TRP A 89 1.88 0.19 2.16
N VAL A 90 2.47 0.45 3.34
CA VAL A 90 1.91 1.37 4.35
C VAL A 90 1.82 2.79 3.82
N ALA A 91 2.86 3.28 3.15
CA ALA A 91 2.86 4.60 2.53
C ALA A 91 1.75 4.72 1.47
N LEU A 92 1.60 3.70 0.61
CA LEU A 92 0.53 3.66 -0.40
C LEU A 92 -0.85 3.66 0.25
N TRP A 93 -1.05 2.81 1.26
CA TRP A 93 -2.31 2.75 2.02
C TRP A 93 -2.65 4.10 2.64
N TYR A 94 -1.68 4.78 3.26
CA TYR A 94 -1.91 6.06 3.91
C TYR A 94 -2.26 7.16 2.90
N ALA A 95 -1.60 7.21 1.75
CA ALA A 95 -1.92 8.14 0.69
C ALA A 95 -3.39 8.03 0.26
N TYR A 96 -3.88 6.81 0.00
CA TYR A 96 -5.30 6.61 -0.33
C TYR A 96 -6.22 6.81 0.86
N HIS A 97 -5.77 6.53 2.09
CA HIS A 97 -6.54 6.80 3.29
C HIS A 97 -6.90 8.29 3.39
N LEU A 98 -5.96 9.19 3.08
CA LEU A 98 -6.23 10.64 3.03
C LEU A 98 -7.29 11.00 1.99
N VAL A 99 -7.19 10.42 0.78
CA VAL A 99 -8.16 10.64 -0.31
C VAL A 99 -9.55 10.14 0.07
N MET A 100 -9.65 8.91 0.58
CA MET A 100 -10.92 8.29 0.95
C MET A 100 -11.60 8.99 2.13
N MET A 101 -10.81 9.54 3.06
CA MET A 101 -11.34 10.32 4.18
C MET A 101 -11.67 11.77 3.79
N ALA A 102 -11.47 12.15 2.53
CA ALA A 102 -11.58 13.53 2.04
C ALA A 102 -10.77 14.53 2.88
N VAL A 103 -9.66 14.07 3.45
CA VAL A 103 -8.76 14.87 4.30
C VAL A 103 -7.78 15.64 3.43
N ASP A 104 -7.24 14.97 2.41
CA ASP A 104 -6.27 15.58 1.51
C ASP A 104 -6.29 14.89 0.14
N LEU A 105 -5.94 15.63 -0.89
CA LEU A 105 -5.68 15.10 -2.22
C LEU A 105 -4.19 15.27 -2.52
N PRO A 106 -3.54 14.31 -3.18
CA PRO A 106 -2.20 14.53 -3.72
C PRO A 106 -2.16 15.82 -4.52
N ALA A 107 -1.16 16.65 -4.24
CA ALA A 107 -0.88 17.79 -5.10
C ALA A 107 -0.47 17.26 -6.49
N PRO A 108 -0.79 17.95 -7.60
CA PRO A 108 -0.41 17.49 -8.94
C PRO A 108 1.09 17.23 -9.09
N GLU A 109 1.94 17.98 -8.38
CA GLU A 109 3.38 17.77 -8.32
C GLU A 109 3.82 16.47 -7.61
N ASP A 110 2.94 15.87 -6.81
CA ASP A 110 3.20 14.64 -6.07
C ASP A 110 2.84 13.37 -6.87
N GLU A 111 2.00 13.49 -7.91
CA GLU A 111 1.55 12.35 -8.74
C GLU A 111 2.72 11.52 -9.31
N PRO A 112 3.81 12.11 -9.87
CA PRO A 112 4.93 11.31 -10.38
C PRO A 112 5.61 10.46 -9.31
N TYR A 113 5.65 10.96 -8.06
CA TYR A 113 6.21 10.20 -6.95
C TYR A 113 5.26 9.10 -6.50
N LEU A 114 3.95 9.30 -6.58
CA LEU A 114 2.97 8.26 -6.28
C LEU A 114 2.95 7.15 -7.34
N ASP A 115 3.10 7.48 -8.63
CA ASP A 115 3.30 6.49 -9.69
C ASP A 115 4.59 5.70 -9.47
N GLN A 116 5.66 6.39 -9.06
CA GLN A 116 6.90 5.74 -8.70
C GLN A 116 6.74 4.79 -7.50
N LEU A 117 6.00 5.21 -6.46
CA LEU A 117 5.70 4.35 -5.31
C LEU A 117 5.01 3.06 -5.75
N CYS A 118 4.02 3.17 -6.64
CA CYS A 118 3.29 2.03 -7.17
C CYS A 118 4.21 1.08 -7.92
N THR A 119 5.00 1.61 -8.87
CA THR A 119 5.95 0.84 -9.67
C THR A 119 6.95 0.11 -8.76
N GLN A 120 7.57 0.84 -7.82
CA GLN A 120 8.57 0.26 -6.92
C GLN A 120 7.97 -0.77 -5.96
N LEU A 121 6.76 -0.54 -5.44
CA LEU A 121 6.05 -1.50 -4.61
C LEU A 121 5.75 -2.79 -5.38
N ARG A 122 5.29 -2.68 -6.64
CA ARG A 122 5.07 -3.84 -7.51
C ARG A 122 6.34 -4.66 -7.66
N ASP A 123 7.44 -4.02 -8.05
CA ASP A 123 8.71 -4.71 -8.29
C ASP A 123 9.22 -5.41 -7.02
N GLN A 124 9.10 -4.75 -5.86
CA GLN A 124 9.46 -5.36 -4.58
C GLN A 124 8.54 -6.51 -4.18
N LEU A 125 7.22 -6.39 -4.40
CA LEU A 125 6.27 -7.48 -4.14
C LEU A 125 6.54 -8.70 -5.01
N GLN A 126 6.92 -8.50 -6.28
CA GLN A 126 7.27 -9.60 -7.19
C GLN A 126 8.61 -10.25 -6.82
N ALA A 127 9.55 -9.48 -6.27
CA ALA A 127 10.85 -9.96 -5.81
C ALA A 127 10.89 -10.35 -4.32
N VAL A 128 9.76 -10.36 -3.62
CA VAL A 128 9.73 -10.48 -2.16
C VAL A 128 10.30 -11.81 -1.68
N PRO A 129 11.23 -11.81 -0.71
CA PRO A 129 11.74 -13.05 -0.13
C PRO A 129 10.65 -13.88 0.57
N PRO A 130 10.78 -15.22 0.65
CA PRO A 130 9.76 -16.08 1.26
C PRO A 130 9.35 -15.71 2.69
N HIS A 131 10.29 -15.23 3.50
CA HIS A 131 10.02 -14.85 4.90
C HIS A 131 9.19 -13.56 4.99
N GLU A 132 9.47 -12.56 4.15
CA GLU A 132 8.70 -11.32 4.08
C GLU A 132 7.33 -11.57 3.43
N LYS A 133 7.28 -12.44 2.42
CA LYS A 133 6.02 -12.94 1.84
C LYS A 133 5.08 -13.52 2.90
N ALA A 134 5.60 -14.35 3.80
CA ALA A 134 4.78 -14.94 4.87
C ALA A 134 4.17 -13.88 5.81
N THR A 135 4.94 -12.82 6.12
CA THR A 135 4.44 -11.68 6.90
C THR A 135 3.33 -10.95 6.15
N LEU A 136 3.58 -10.58 4.88
CA LEU A 136 2.58 -9.91 4.02
C LEU A 136 1.29 -10.72 3.92
N MET A 137 1.40 -12.03 3.68
CA MET A 137 0.25 -12.93 3.61
C MET A 137 -0.50 -13.01 4.94
N THR A 138 0.19 -12.90 6.07
CA THR A 138 -0.46 -12.84 7.37
C THR A 138 -1.23 -11.53 7.55
N LEU A 139 -0.67 -10.40 7.12
CA LEU A 139 -1.36 -9.09 7.17
C LEU A 139 -2.61 -9.10 6.30
N ILE A 140 -2.50 -9.54 5.04
CA ILE A 140 -3.63 -9.68 4.11
C ILE A 140 -4.70 -10.60 4.72
N ARG A 141 -4.33 -11.77 5.24
CA ARG A 141 -5.30 -12.68 5.86
C ARG A 141 -6.05 -12.01 7.02
N ILE A 142 -5.35 -11.33 7.92
CA ILE A 142 -5.98 -10.63 9.05
C ILE A 142 -6.90 -9.50 8.58
N ALA A 143 -6.59 -8.85 7.44
CA ALA A 143 -7.41 -7.79 6.87
C ALA A 143 -8.78 -8.31 6.37
N TRP A 144 -8.80 -9.51 5.79
CA TRP A 144 -9.98 -10.07 5.10
C TRP A 144 -10.66 -11.22 5.85
N THR A 145 -10.15 -11.60 7.01
CA THR A 145 -10.79 -12.57 7.91
C THR A 145 -11.22 -11.91 9.20
N THR A 146 -12.23 -12.46 9.88
CA THR A 146 -12.58 -12.07 11.25
C THR A 146 -11.55 -12.53 12.29
N GLU A 147 -10.43 -13.14 11.87
CA GLU A 147 -9.38 -13.64 12.76
C GLU A 147 -8.73 -12.48 13.55
N ARG A 148 -8.63 -12.68 14.87
CA ARG A 148 -7.80 -11.82 15.72
C ARG A 148 -6.36 -12.29 15.60
N TYR A 149 -5.46 -11.34 15.32
CA TYR A 149 -4.00 -11.48 15.26
C TYR A 149 -3.42 -12.68 16.03
N PRO A 150 -2.86 -13.67 15.32
CA PRO A 150 -1.80 -14.51 15.82
C PRO A 150 -0.52 -14.11 15.06
N LEU A 151 0.02 -12.89 15.29
CA LEU A 151 1.34 -12.60 14.75
C LEU A 151 2.38 -13.34 15.59
N PRO A 152 3.36 -14.03 14.97
CA PRO A 152 4.56 -14.43 15.68
C PRO A 152 5.24 -13.18 16.25
N VAL A 153 5.72 -13.29 17.50
CA VAL A 153 6.39 -12.25 18.30
C VAL A 153 7.43 -11.44 17.49
N PRO A 154 7.64 -10.14 17.83
CA PRO A 154 8.36 -9.21 16.98
C PRO A 154 9.81 -9.62 16.76
N PHE A 155 10.30 -9.30 15.55
CA PHE A 155 11.71 -9.36 15.18
C PHE A 155 12.53 -8.63 16.24
N SER A 156 13.38 -9.38 16.94
CA SER A 156 14.42 -8.79 17.76
C SER A 156 15.42 -8.13 16.80
N TYR A 157 15.47 -6.80 16.80
CA TYR A 157 16.58 -6.08 16.18
C TYR A 157 17.87 -6.50 16.88
N GLN A 158 18.74 -7.22 16.19
CA GLN A 158 20.17 -7.22 16.49
C GLN A 158 20.81 -6.14 15.63
N GLY A 159 21.14 -5.02 16.27
CA GLY A 159 21.84 -3.87 15.72
C GLY A 159 22.12 -2.87 16.82
#